data_AF-A0A177C3F9-F1
#
_entry.id   AF-A0A177C3F9-F1
#
_cell.length_a   1.000
_cell.length_b   1.000
_cell.length_c   1.000
_cell.angle_alpha   90.00
_cell.angle_beta   90.00
_cell.angle_gamma   90.00
#
_symmetry.space_group_name_H-M   'P 1'
#
loop_
_entity.id
_entity.type
_entity.pdbx_description
1 polymer ?
#
loop_
_entity_poly.entity_id
_entity_poly.type
_entity_poly.pdbx_seq_one_letter_code
_entity_poly.pdbx_strand_id
1 'polypeptide(L)'
;MNAEGLLRRQGWRGAGFSLDTSDRGIKKPLLISHKQDQLGLGKKKASHTTDDQWWMRAFDESLQNLGSGKTSTLSQIQEKGINRGGLYGFFVKGEGLQGSIGEETSIPASGATTPPTSVDDSSTDESESDSDSMSSDDAASDSSKLTKAKKSQNKRKREAEEDVPATKKLKQETGGVKIGARAQASANGEVRTGMGPISADAWPQMCAVTSRIGKQVKASVKKNEKAGAYGDATNVDDPKVPGTKLGKKAVKQQQQKVIRAAKKQMAKELVVEAILNGDLPMLNPENLAKEDILQNYGKISKAIKAVENANKISNKTERQAKREQRKEAKGKVASGKARSKAAAQQQPTEQSLIEAHLSRLSPEKQVDYAARAAEKGQTLEEYTLRRIEKKEAKRIEKEPKTEDEKAVATEAKGESGKIAPWRAQKKVQSKLKKEQKTKSEKLASKVKNKYEVGEKAKARNTKIRGDDEGGVKDMAGDQSFMEKAARFGAIAKPIAAAA
;
A
#
# COMPACT_ATOMS: atom_id res chain seq x y z
N MET A 1 -20.15 22.58 26.28
CA MET A 1 -18.89 22.26 26.99
C MET A 1 -18.02 23.48 27.00
N ASN A 2 -17.58 23.92 28.18
CA ASN A 2 -16.80 25.16 28.31
C ASN A 2 -15.31 24.85 28.13
N ALA A 3 -14.85 24.85 26.87
CA ALA A 3 -13.49 24.42 26.50
C ALA A 3 -12.42 25.23 27.27
N GLU A 4 -12.67 26.52 27.45
CA GLU A 4 -11.76 27.43 28.14
C GLU A 4 -11.52 27.03 29.60
N GLY A 5 -12.55 26.56 30.30
CA GLY A 5 -12.43 26.08 31.68
C GLY A 5 -11.58 24.82 31.81
N LEU A 6 -11.63 23.93 30.80
CA LEU A 6 -10.84 22.70 30.78
C LEU A 6 -9.36 23.00 30.52
N LEU A 7 -9.09 23.95 29.63
CA LEU A 7 -7.74 24.43 29.33
C LEU A 7 -7.12 25.19 30.51
N ARG A 8 -7.89 26.05 31.19
CA ARG A 8 -7.45 26.72 32.43
C ARG A 8 -7.11 25.71 33.54
N ARG A 9 -7.92 24.66 33.70
CA ARG A 9 -7.63 23.55 34.64
C ARG A 9 -6.34 22.80 34.34
N GLN A 10 -5.95 22.67 33.06
CA GLN A 10 -4.68 22.06 32.65
C GLN A 10 -3.49 23.02 32.74
N GLY A 11 -3.69 24.23 33.28
CA GLY A 11 -2.62 25.21 33.50
C GLY A 11 -2.40 26.17 32.35
N TRP A 12 -3.34 26.27 31.40
CA TRP A 12 -3.30 27.29 30.36
C TRP A 12 -3.78 28.63 30.95
N ARG A 13 -2.96 29.69 30.88
CA ARG A 13 -3.23 30.96 31.58
C ARG A 13 -4.18 31.93 30.87
N GLY A 14 -4.79 31.49 29.79
CA GLY A 14 -5.44 32.35 28.79
C GLY A 14 -4.79 32.06 27.44
N ALA A 15 -5.15 32.82 26.43
CA ALA A 15 -4.42 32.83 25.18
C ALA A 15 -3.21 33.77 25.31
N GLY A 16 -2.39 33.81 26.38
CA GLY A 16 -1.52 32.82 27.07
C GLY A 16 -0.24 33.49 27.70
N PHE A 17 0.94 32.84 27.77
CA PHE A 17 2.31 33.44 27.88
C PHE A 17 3.33 32.52 27.17
N SER A 18 3.66 32.85 25.93
CA SER A 18 4.66 32.22 25.06
C SER A 18 5.74 33.28 24.87
N LEU A 19 6.96 32.92 24.48
CA LEU A 19 8.06 33.88 24.22
C LEU A 19 7.81 34.88 23.07
N ASP A 20 6.57 35.01 22.63
CA ASP A 20 6.10 36.05 21.73
C ASP A 20 5.60 37.22 22.61
N THR A 21 5.89 38.47 22.27
CA THR A 21 5.52 39.68 23.03
C THR A 21 4.01 39.85 23.26
N SER A 22 3.21 38.97 22.66
CA SER A 22 1.74 38.94 22.72
C SER A 22 1.18 37.89 23.69
N ASP A 23 2.02 37.29 24.55
CA ASP A 23 1.65 36.41 25.67
C ASP A 23 0.63 35.33 25.30
N ARG A 24 1.01 34.19 24.66
CA ARG A 24 0.07 33.13 24.18
C ARG A 24 0.30 31.65 24.57
N GLY A 25 1.28 31.32 25.41
CA GLY A 25 1.71 29.96 25.80
C GLY A 25 1.18 29.35 27.12
N ILE A 26 1.60 28.10 27.36
CA ILE A 26 1.15 27.17 28.42
C ILE A 26 2.09 27.27 29.64
N LYS A 27 1.54 27.40 30.87
CA LYS A 27 2.32 27.64 32.10
C LYS A 27 3.15 26.44 32.57
N LYS A 28 2.71 25.22 32.26
CA LYS A 28 3.38 23.98 32.69
C LYS A 28 4.03 23.33 31.47
N PRO A 29 5.33 22.99 31.50
CA PRO A 29 5.91 22.15 30.47
C PRO A 29 5.09 20.87 30.41
N LEU A 30 4.68 20.45 29.21
CA LEU A 30 3.99 19.18 29.05
C LEU A 30 4.95 18.10 29.55
N LEU A 31 4.66 17.51 30.71
CA LEU A 31 5.29 16.27 31.11
C LEU A 31 4.83 15.22 30.10
N ILE A 32 5.63 15.05 29.05
CA ILE A 32 5.53 13.89 28.18
C ILE A 32 5.87 12.72 29.09
N SER A 33 4.86 11.96 29.50
CA SER A 33 5.04 10.77 30.32
C SER A 33 6.06 9.88 29.60
N HIS A 34 7.25 9.74 30.17
CA HIS A 34 8.31 8.89 29.64
C HIS A 34 7.80 7.45 29.69
N LYS A 35 7.29 6.96 28.56
CA LYS A 35 6.71 5.62 28.48
C LYS A 35 7.86 4.61 28.57
N GLN A 36 8.07 4.01 29.73
CA GLN A 36 9.02 2.90 29.94
C GLN A 36 8.55 1.58 29.30
N ASP A 37 7.89 1.62 28.15
CA ASP A 37 7.70 0.41 27.36
C ASP A 37 8.96 0.19 26.52
N GLN A 38 9.60 -0.97 26.65
CA GLN A 38 10.70 -1.41 25.76
C GLN A 38 10.28 -1.55 24.29
N LEU A 39 9.02 -1.27 23.97
CA LEU A 39 8.54 -1.09 22.61
C LEU A 39 8.86 0.34 22.17
N GLY A 40 10.15 0.59 21.93
CA GLY A 40 10.70 1.88 21.53
C GLY A 40 9.88 2.59 20.44
N LEU A 41 9.97 3.93 20.45
CA LEU A 41 9.45 4.85 19.46
C LEU A 41 10.02 4.52 18.06
N GLY A 42 9.47 3.50 17.40
CA GLY A 42 9.96 3.07 16.11
C GLY A 42 9.95 1.56 15.94
N LYS A 43 8.76 0.99 15.69
CA LYS A 43 8.73 -0.25 14.92
C LYS A 43 9.43 0.04 13.58
N LYS A 44 10.50 -0.73 13.32
CA LYS A 44 11.49 -0.74 12.22
C LYS A 44 10.92 -0.73 10.77
N LYS A 45 9.85 0.01 10.49
CA LYS A 45 9.24 0.15 9.17
C LYS A 45 9.33 1.58 8.62
N ALA A 46 9.59 2.59 9.47
CA ALA A 46 9.84 3.96 9.03
C ALA A 46 11.33 4.26 8.76
N SER A 47 12.26 3.63 9.51
CA SER A 47 13.70 3.91 9.36
C SER A 47 14.31 3.45 8.01
N HIS A 48 13.58 2.69 7.20
CA HIS A 48 13.99 2.29 5.84
C HIS A 48 13.09 2.87 4.74
N THR A 49 12.05 3.64 5.08
CA THR A 49 11.31 4.38 4.05
C THR A 49 12.10 5.62 3.65
N THR A 50 12.22 5.80 2.34
CA THR A 50 13.00 6.79 1.60
C THR A 50 12.79 8.24 2.02
N ASP A 51 11.78 8.50 2.85
CA ASP A 51 11.38 9.82 3.34
C ASP A 51 12.31 10.36 4.45
N ASP A 52 12.99 9.52 5.24
CA ASP A 52 13.94 10.00 6.28
C ASP A 52 15.34 10.32 5.73
N GLN A 53 15.63 9.95 4.48
CA GLN A 53 16.93 10.19 3.82
C GLN A 53 16.91 11.43 2.92
N TRP A 54 15.96 12.34 3.14
CA TRP A 54 15.82 13.53 2.31
C TRP A 54 17.01 14.51 2.54
N TRP A 55 17.58 14.54 3.74
CA TRP A 55 18.78 15.33 4.06
C TRP A 55 20.05 14.78 3.37
N MET A 56 20.27 13.46 3.34
CA MET A 56 21.40 12.86 2.60
C MET A 56 21.31 13.17 1.11
N ARG A 57 20.10 13.16 0.52
CA ARG A 57 19.92 13.55 -0.87
C ARG A 57 20.14 15.04 -1.12
N ALA A 58 19.69 15.90 -0.21
CA ALA A 58 19.94 17.35 -0.31
C ALA A 58 21.43 17.67 -0.17
N PHE A 59 22.15 16.93 0.69
CA PHE A 59 23.59 17.05 0.86
C PHE A 59 24.36 16.54 -0.37
N ASP A 60 24.04 15.35 -0.89
CA ASP A 60 24.62 14.84 -2.15
C ASP A 60 24.33 15.77 -3.34
N GLU A 61 23.11 16.33 -3.42
CA GLU A 61 22.75 17.31 -4.45
C GLU A 61 23.55 18.61 -4.26
N SER A 62 23.85 19.02 -3.02
CA SER A 62 24.72 20.18 -2.76
C SER A 62 26.16 19.91 -3.22
N LEU A 63 26.71 18.72 -2.94
CA LEU A 63 28.06 18.33 -3.36
C LEU A 63 28.17 18.24 -4.90
N GLN A 64 27.17 17.68 -5.57
CA GLN A 64 27.14 17.60 -7.04
C GLN A 64 27.02 18.96 -7.72
N ASN A 65 26.52 19.98 -7.01
CA ASN A 65 26.37 21.33 -7.56
C ASN A 65 27.57 22.24 -7.25
N LEU A 66 28.52 21.82 -6.39
CA LEU A 66 29.78 22.54 -6.18
C LEU A 66 30.54 22.64 -7.51
N GLY A 67 30.86 23.87 -7.93
CA GLY A 67 31.53 24.16 -9.21
C GLY A 67 30.61 24.38 -10.42
N SER A 68 29.30 24.13 -10.32
CA SER A 68 28.37 24.27 -11.45
C SER A 68 27.73 25.66 -11.62
N GLY A 69 28.05 26.61 -10.74
CA GLY A 69 27.49 27.97 -10.73
C GLY A 69 25.99 28.06 -10.40
N LYS A 70 25.34 26.93 -10.09
CA LYS A 70 23.91 26.88 -9.70
C LYS A 70 23.79 27.13 -8.20
N THR A 71 22.83 27.96 -7.81
CA THR A 71 22.54 28.20 -6.39
C THR A 71 22.13 26.89 -5.72
N SER A 72 22.93 26.43 -4.75
CA SER A 72 22.67 25.18 -4.05
C SER A 72 21.31 25.23 -3.35
N THR A 73 20.69 24.07 -3.16
CA THR A 73 19.43 23.95 -2.42
C THR A 73 19.54 24.53 -1.01
N LEU A 74 20.73 24.44 -0.39
CA LEU A 74 21.05 25.07 0.90
C LEU A 74 21.10 26.60 0.79
N SER A 75 21.74 27.14 -0.25
CA SER A 75 21.79 28.58 -0.52
C SER A 75 20.39 29.16 -0.77
N GLN A 76 19.50 28.42 -1.44
CA GLN A 76 18.10 28.83 -1.61
C GLN A 76 17.30 28.82 -0.31
N ILE A 77 17.59 27.89 0.62
CA ILE A 77 16.98 27.85 1.95
C ILE A 77 17.49 29.02 2.80
N GLN A 78 18.78 29.36 2.68
CA GLN A 78 19.41 30.49 3.36
C GLN A 78 18.88 31.84 2.84
N GLU A 79 18.76 32.03 1.53
CA GLU A 79 18.27 33.27 0.92
C GLU A 79 16.76 33.48 1.08
N LYS A 80 15.94 32.43 0.88
CA LYS A 80 14.47 32.58 0.88
C LYS A 80 13.85 32.38 2.26
N GLY A 81 14.66 31.96 3.23
CA GLY A 81 14.24 31.71 4.60
C GLY A 81 13.26 30.53 4.73
N ILE A 82 13.11 30.13 5.99
CA ILE A 82 12.32 28.99 6.47
C ILE A 82 10.79 29.15 6.22
N ASN A 83 10.36 30.32 5.76
CA ASN A 83 8.95 30.72 5.60
C ASN A 83 8.18 30.03 4.46
N ARG A 84 8.81 29.12 3.70
CA ARG A 84 8.16 28.38 2.60
C ARG A 84 7.62 26.99 2.95
N GLY A 85 7.37 26.72 4.24
CA GLY A 85 6.60 25.55 4.66
C GLY A 85 7.29 24.20 4.47
N GLY A 86 8.62 24.18 4.55
CA GLY A 86 9.41 22.95 4.63
C GLY A 86 9.47 22.40 6.06
N LEU A 87 9.85 21.14 6.21
CA LEU A 87 9.95 20.41 7.50
C LEU A 87 10.78 21.15 8.58
N TYR A 88 11.68 22.07 8.17
CA TYR A 88 12.48 22.91 9.06
C TYR A 88 11.81 24.17 9.58
N GLY A 89 10.57 24.45 9.16
CA GLY A 89 9.70 25.49 9.73
C GLY A 89 9.38 25.30 11.21
N PHE A 90 9.58 24.09 11.73
CA PHE A 90 9.24 23.72 13.10
C PHE A 90 10.44 23.70 14.05
N PHE A 91 11.66 23.87 13.54
CA PHE A 91 12.83 23.98 14.41
C PHE A 91 12.99 25.46 14.79
N VAL A 92 12.62 25.77 16.03
CA VAL A 92 12.97 27.03 16.69
C VAL A 92 14.49 27.02 16.84
N LYS A 93 15.18 28.05 16.33
CA LYS A 93 16.59 28.29 16.69
C LYS A 93 16.59 28.49 18.21
N GLY A 94 17.02 27.47 18.94
CA GLY A 94 17.16 27.56 20.39
C GLY A 94 18.05 28.76 20.71
N GLU A 95 17.74 29.45 21.81
CA GLU A 95 18.64 30.40 22.44
C GLU A 95 20.01 29.74 22.55
N GLY A 96 21.02 30.32 21.90
CA GLY A 96 22.36 29.75 21.93
C GLY A 96 22.82 29.71 23.37
N LEU A 97 23.01 28.52 23.94
CA LEU A 97 23.73 28.39 25.21
C LEU A 97 25.12 28.99 24.95
N GLN A 98 25.38 30.12 25.61
CA GLN A 98 26.68 30.78 25.58
C GLN A 98 27.71 29.77 26.06
N GLY A 99 28.51 29.26 25.12
CA GLY A 99 29.50 28.24 25.41
C GLY A 99 30.46 28.76 26.47
N SER A 100 30.82 27.92 27.42
CA SER A 100 31.74 28.25 28.52
C SER A 100 33.20 28.37 28.07
N ILE A 101 33.45 28.64 26.79
CA ILE A 101 34.77 28.91 26.24
C ILE A 101 34.89 30.43 26.22
N GLY A 102 35.62 30.96 27.21
CA GLY A 102 35.64 32.38 27.55
C GLY A 102 36.10 33.29 26.42
N GLU A 103 35.39 34.41 26.28
CA GLU A 103 35.86 35.61 25.59
C GLU A 103 36.87 36.32 26.51
N GLU A 104 38.17 36.18 26.22
CA GLU A 104 39.21 37.02 26.79
C GLU A 104 39.00 38.46 26.31
N THR A 105 38.31 39.22 27.15
CA THR A 105 38.04 40.63 26.94
C THR A 105 39.30 41.43 27.20
N SER A 106 39.72 42.15 26.16
CA SER A 106 40.69 43.23 26.14
C SER A 106 40.67 44.13 27.38
N ILE A 107 41.80 44.20 28.08
CA ILE A 107 42.13 45.27 29.05
C ILE A 107 43.35 46.03 28.50
N PRO A 108 43.32 47.38 28.46
CA PRO A 108 44.33 48.18 27.77
C PRO A 108 45.55 48.54 28.63
N ALA A 109 46.68 48.63 27.92
CA ALA A 109 47.82 49.54 28.10
C ALA A 109 48.67 49.52 29.40
N SER A 110 49.97 49.33 29.13
CA SER A 110 51.12 50.00 29.75
C SER A 110 51.90 49.24 30.82
N GLY A 111 53.19 49.01 30.54
CA GLY A 111 54.20 48.83 31.57
C GLY A 111 55.02 47.53 31.51
N ALA A 112 56.10 47.60 30.74
CA ALA A 112 57.43 47.14 31.12
C ALA A 112 57.76 45.64 31.29
N THR A 113 58.89 45.31 30.66
CA THR A 113 59.91 44.30 31.01
C THR A 113 59.79 42.90 30.41
N THR A 114 60.58 42.72 29.35
CA THR A 114 61.27 41.51 28.86
C THR A 114 62.02 40.73 29.97
N PRO A 115 62.74 39.61 29.68
CA PRO A 115 62.58 38.46 28.75
C PRO A 115 62.84 37.15 29.58
N PRO A 116 63.48 36.04 29.09
CA PRO A 116 63.61 35.37 27.79
C PRO A 116 62.95 33.95 27.89
N THR A 117 63.00 32.98 26.98
CA THR A 117 64.10 32.45 26.17
C THR A 117 63.51 31.26 25.38
N SER A 118 63.96 31.12 24.12
CA SER A 118 64.47 29.85 23.56
C SER A 118 63.47 28.70 23.32
N VAL A 119 63.47 28.01 22.18
CA VAL A 119 64.30 28.02 20.96
C VAL A 119 63.60 27.11 19.94
N ASP A 120 63.92 27.34 18.66
CA ASP A 120 64.22 26.34 17.62
C ASP A 120 63.25 25.21 17.29
N ASP A 121 63.08 24.80 16.04
CA ASP A 121 63.64 25.16 14.73
C ASP A 121 62.68 24.42 13.76
N SER A 122 62.21 25.02 12.67
CA SER A 122 62.82 24.92 11.32
C SER A 122 62.74 23.48 10.77
N SER A 123 62.52 23.21 9.50
CA SER A 123 62.89 23.89 8.26
C SER A 123 62.14 23.06 7.17
N THR A 124 61.52 23.59 6.12
CA THR A 124 62.13 24.19 4.92
C THR A 124 61.83 23.36 3.67
N ASP A 125 61.39 24.11 2.67
CA ASP A 125 61.51 24.01 1.22
C ASP A 125 61.24 22.74 0.40
N GLU A 126 60.47 23.02 -0.66
CA GLU A 126 60.68 22.70 -2.07
C GLU A 126 61.50 21.46 -2.44
N SER A 127 60.92 20.65 -3.33
CA SER A 127 61.47 20.51 -4.68
C SER A 127 60.58 19.66 -5.58
N GLU A 128 60.60 20.06 -6.84
CA GLU A 128 60.12 19.36 -8.03
C GLU A 128 60.74 17.97 -8.18
N SER A 129 60.03 17.04 -8.82
CA SER A 129 60.59 16.24 -9.93
C SER A 129 59.60 15.23 -10.52
N ASP A 130 59.62 15.21 -11.85
CA ASP A 130 59.01 14.26 -12.76
C ASP A 130 59.30 12.78 -12.45
N SER A 131 58.32 11.92 -12.74
CA SER A 131 58.63 10.66 -13.44
C SER A 131 57.42 10.11 -14.19
N ASP A 132 57.60 10.07 -15.50
CA ASP A 132 56.96 9.20 -16.49
C ASP A 132 56.80 7.75 -16.02
N SER A 133 55.70 7.09 -16.42
CA SER A 133 55.72 5.78 -17.10
C SER A 133 54.37 5.01 -17.03
N MET A 134 53.72 4.98 -18.21
CA MET A 134 53.16 3.80 -18.88
C MET A 134 51.85 3.11 -18.41
N SER A 135 50.91 3.13 -19.36
CA SER A 135 50.18 1.97 -19.91
C SER A 135 48.95 1.43 -19.16
N SER A 136 47.75 1.68 -19.71
CA SER A 136 47.12 0.72 -20.66
C SER A 136 45.73 1.20 -21.08
N ASP A 137 45.51 1.11 -22.39
CA ASP A 137 44.23 1.22 -23.08
C ASP A 137 43.16 0.30 -22.47
N ASP A 138 41.94 0.81 -22.28
CA ASP A 138 40.78 0.09 -22.80
C ASP A 138 39.54 0.98 -22.95
N ALA A 139 38.88 0.75 -24.07
CA ALA A 139 37.92 1.62 -24.68
C ALA A 139 36.47 1.41 -24.19
N ALA A 140 35.66 2.43 -24.47
CA ALA A 140 34.24 2.38 -24.82
C ALA A 140 33.18 2.74 -23.76
N SER A 141 32.36 3.71 -24.18
CA SER A 141 30.94 3.90 -23.87
C SER A 141 30.57 4.75 -22.65
N ASP A 142 30.82 6.06 -22.74
CA ASP A 142 30.07 7.07 -21.99
C ASP A 142 29.38 8.07 -22.95
N SER A 143 28.04 8.01 -23.02
CA SER A 143 27.21 9.10 -23.53
C SER A 143 25.76 8.94 -23.05
N SER A 144 25.50 9.19 -21.76
CA SER A 144 24.10 9.37 -21.31
C SER A 144 23.91 10.28 -20.10
N LYS A 145 24.08 11.60 -20.23
CA LYS A 145 23.48 12.53 -19.24
C LYS A 145 23.37 14.00 -19.65
N LEU A 146 22.68 14.28 -20.76
CA LEU A 146 22.13 15.62 -21.02
C LEU A 146 20.65 15.51 -21.37
N THR A 147 19.83 16.28 -20.64
CA THR A 147 18.40 16.66 -20.84
C THR A 147 17.48 16.37 -19.65
N LYS A 148 17.58 17.22 -18.61
CA LYS A 148 16.48 17.44 -17.67
C LYS A 148 16.38 18.90 -17.24
N ALA A 149 16.15 19.77 -18.22
CA ALA A 149 15.60 21.11 -18.02
C ALA A 149 14.35 21.24 -18.91
N LYS A 150 13.33 21.96 -18.44
CA LYS A 150 11.98 22.16 -19.02
C LYS A 150 10.88 21.20 -18.55
N LYS A 151 10.51 21.34 -17.26
CA LYS A 151 9.14 21.00 -16.78
C LYS A 151 8.69 21.90 -15.62
N SER A 152 8.67 23.22 -15.81
CA SER A 152 8.19 24.16 -14.78
C SER A 152 7.34 25.33 -15.28
N GLN A 153 6.89 25.37 -16.55
CA GLN A 153 6.21 26.56 -17.09
C GLN A 153 4.68 26.47 -17.28
N ASN A 154 3.99 25.38 -16.93
CA ASN A 154 2.55 25.27 -17.21
C ASN A 154 1.62 25.43 -15.99
N LYS A 155 1.97 26.28 -15.01
CA LYS A 155 1.12 26.56 -13.84
C LYS A 155 1.01 28.04 -13.47
N ARG A 156 0.95 28.95 -14.46
CA ARG A 156 0.62 30.36 -14.23
C ARG A 156 -0.13 30.95 -15.41
N LYS A 157 -1.46 30.85 -15.39
CA LYS A 157 -2.37 31.79 -16.07
C LYS A 157 -3.79 31.62 -15.54
N ARG A 158 -4.05 32.08 -14.31
CA ARG A 158 -5.42 32.38 -13.84
C ARG A 158 -5.44 33.16 -12.52
N GLU A 159 -4.87 34.37 -12.48
CA GLU A 159 -5.18 35.34 -11.41
C GLU A 159 -5.08 36.75 -11.99
N ALA A 160 -6.24 37.34 -12.34
CA ALA A 160 -6.51 38.77 -12.45
C ALA A 160 -8.04 38.94 -12.55
N GLU A 161 -8.58 39.93 -11.83
CA GLU A 161 -9.99 40.37 -11.63
C GLU A 161 -10.80 39.60 -10.57
N GLU A 162 -11.55 40.23 -9.67
CA GLU A 162 -11.51 41.53 -8.96
C GLU A 162 -12.49 41.39 -7.77
N ASP A 163 -12.38 42.32 -6.80
CA ASP A 163 -13.18 42.55 -5.58
C ASP A 163 -14.63 42.07 -5.50
N VAL A 164 -15.03 41.41 -4.38
CA VAL A 164 -16.31 41.58 -3.62
C VAL A 164 -16.18 40.95 -2.20
N PRO A 165 -16.69 41.57 -1.12
CA PRO A 165 -16.33 41.23 0.27
C PRO A 165 -17.18 40.17 0.98
N ALA A 166 -16.54 39.61 2.01
CA ALA A 166 -16.97 38.81 3.15
C ALA A 166 -18.48 38.67 3.46
N THR A 167 -18.94 37.41 3.50
CA THR A 167 -19.98 36.99 4.46
C THR A 167 -19.53 35.74 5.24
N LYS A 168 -19.49 35.91 6.56
CA LYS A 168 -19.19 34.90 7.57
C LYS A 168 -20.23 33.78 7.56
N LYS A 169 -19.80 32.51 7.41
CA LYS A 169 -20.55 31.35 7.92
C LYS A 169 -19.77 30.62 8.99
N LEU A 170 -20.35 30.74 10.19
CA LEU A 170 -20.06 30.05 11.44
C LEU A 170 -19.91 28.54 11.20
N LYS A 171 -18.75 27.99 11.53
CA LYS A 171 -18.44 26.56 11.40
C LYS A 171 -18.30 25.99 12.80
N GLN A 172 -19.34 25.31 13.26
CA GLN A 172 -19.32 24.53 14.50
C GLN A 172 -18.38 23.33 14.33
N GLU A 173 -17.43 23.18 15.25
CA GLU A 173 -16.46 22.10 15.30
C GLU A 173 -17.01 20.97 16.18
N THR A 174 -17.30 19.83 15.55
CA THR A 174 -17.28 18.52 16.22
C THR A 174 -16.00 17.81 15.78
N GLY A 175 -15.22 17.34 16.75
CA GLY A 175 -13.99 16.58 16.55
C GLY A 175 -14.26 15.18 16.00
N GLY A 176 -14.59 15.12 14.71
CA GLY A 176 -14.62 13.89 13.91
C GLY A 176 -13.51 13.96 12.87
N VAL A 177 -12.82 12.84 12.65
CA VAL A 177 -11.94 12.62 11.49
C VAL A 177 -12.60 13.24 10.26
N LYS A 178 -11.96 14.24 9.62
CA LYS A 178 -12.45 14.93 8.42
C LYS A 178 -12.55 13.95 7.23
N ILE A 179 -13.53 13.06 7.26
CA ILE A 179 -14.10 12.43 6.09
C ILE A 179 -14.97 13.54 5.49
N GLY A 180 -14.43 14.26 4.51
CA GLY A 180 -15.04 15.46 3.96
C GLY A 180 -16.50 15.24 3.57
N ALA A 181 -17.40 15.85 4.34
CA ALA A 181 -18.75 16.39 4.05
C ALA A 181 -19.61 15.86 2.88
N ARG A 182 -19.40 14.66 2.33
CA ARG A 182 -20.16 14.19 1.15
C ARG A 182 -20.81 12.82 1.27
N ALA A 183 -20.76 12.22 2.46
CA ALA A 183 -21.58 11.05 2.78
C ALA A 183 -21.89 11.11 4.28
N GLN A 184 -22.75 12.05 4.69
CA GLN A 184 -23.48 11.87 5.93
C GLN A 184 -24.43 10.72 5.66
N ALA A 185 -24.01 9.50 6.01
CA ALA A 185 -24.95 8.40 6.16
C ALA A 185 -25.96 8.86 7.21
N SER A 186 -27.21 9.05 6.81
CA SER A 186 -28.26 9.36 7.77
C SER A 186 -28.36 8.18 8.75
N ALA A 187 -28.88 8.41 9.95
CA ALA A 187 -29.12 7.34 10.93
C ALA A 187 -29.98 6.19 10.38
N ASN A 188 -30.67 6.40 9.24
CA ASN A 188 -31.49 5.42 8.56
C ASN A 188 -30.71 4.55 7.54
N GLY A 189 -29.38 4.68 7.45
CA GLY A 189 -28.55 3.85 6.57
C GLY A 189 -28.61 4.22 5.07
N GLU A 190 -29.36 5.26 4.69
CA GLU A 190 -29.44 5.72 3.31
C GLU A 190 -28.20 6.52 2.91
N VAL A 191 -27.57 6.10 1.81
CA VAL A 191 -26.49 6.86 1.16
C VAL A 191 -27.12 7.82 0.16
N ARG A 192 -27.17 9.10 0.52
CA ARG A 192 -27.60 10.17 -0.40
C ARG A 192 -26.49 10.46 -1.41
N THR A 193 -26.76 10.20 -2.68
CA THR A 193 -25.91 10.65 -3.77
C THR A 193 -26.50 11.90 -4.42
N GLY A 194 -25.74 12.58 -5.29
CA GLY A 194 -26.29 13.67 -6.11
C GLY A 194 -27.36 13.23 -7.11
N MET A 195 -27.72 11.95 -7.13
CA MET A 195 -28.76 11.35 -7.98
C MET A 195 -29.93 10.80 -7.17
N GLY A 196 -29.97 11.03 -5.85
CA GLY A 196 -31.00 10.52 -4.95
C GLY A 196 -30.47 9.54 -3.90
N PRO A 197 -31.32 9.14 -2.95
CA PRO A 197 -31.03 8.07 -2.00
C PRO A 197 -30.94 6.71 -2.72
N ILE A 198 -29.97 5.89 -2.33
CA ILE A 198 -29.85 4.50 -2.79
C ILE A 198 -30.32 3.60 -1.65
N SER A 199 -31.24 2.68 -1.94
CA SER A 199 -31.63 1.63 -1.00
C SER A 199 -30.42 0.78 -0.62
N ALA A 200 -30.33 0.40 0.66
CA ALA A 200 -29.27 -0.48 1.16
C ALA A 200 -29.24 -1.84 0.43
N ASP A 201 -30.40 -2.32 -0.04
CA ASP A 201 -30.52 -3.63 -0.69
C ASP A 201 -30.07 -3.62 -2.15
N ALA A 202 -30.13 -2.46 -2.81
CA ALA A 202 -29.60 -2.26 -4.16
C ALA A 202 -28.06 -2.33 -4.22
N TRP A 203 -27.41 -2.18 -3.06
CA TRP A 203 -25.97 -1.98 -2.98
C TRP A 203 -25.12 -3.20 -3.40
N PRO A 204 -25.39 -4.42 -2.89
CA PRO A 204 -24.66 -5.61 -3.32
C PRO A 204 -24.81 -5.87 -4.83
N GLN A 205 -26.00 -5.60 -5.38
CA GLN A 205 -26.27 -5.75 -6.81
C GLN A 205 -25.42 -4.78 -7.63
N MET A 206 -25.44 -3.49 -7.27
CA MET A 206 -24.60 -2.47 -7.91
C MET A 206 -23.11 -2.83 -7.89
N CYS A 207 -22.59 -3.25 -6.73
CA CYS A 207 -21.19 -3.66 -6.59
C CYS A 207 -20.84 -4.87 -7.49
N ALA A 208 -21.77 -5.83 -7.59
CA ALA A 208 -21.59 -7.01 -8.43
C ALA A 208 -21.56 -6.61 -9.92
N VAL A 209 -22.46 -5.72 -10.34
CA VAL A 209 -22.56 -5.23 -11.71
C VAL A 209 -21.33 -4.40 -12.09
N THR A 210 -20.91 -3.43 -11.28
CA THR A 210 -19.71 -2.62 -11.56
C THR A 210 -18.44 -3.47 -11.59
N SER A 211 -18.35 -4.48 -10.71
CA SER A 211 -17.25 -5.45 -10.73
C SER A 211 -17.25 -6.32 -12.00
N ARG A 212 -18.43 -6.75 -12.46
CA ARG A 212 -18.60 -7.52 -13.71
C ARG A 212 -18.16 -6.67 -14.92
N ILE A 213 -18.64 -5.42 -15.01
CA ILE A 213 -18.25 -4.46 -16.05
C ILE A 213 -16.72 -4.26 -16.02
N GLY A 214 -16.12 -4.03 -14.85
CA GLY A 214 -14.67 -3.85 -14.73
C GLY A 214 -13.86 -5.06 -15.23
N LYS A 215 -14.35 -6.29 -14.99
CA LYS A 215 -13.75 -7.52 -15.52
C LYS A 215 -13.90 -7.62 -17.04
N GLN A 216 -15.09 -7.32 -17.58
CA GLN A 216 -15.36 -7.33 -19.02
C GLN A 216 -14.48 -6.31 -19.75
N VAL A 217 -14.42 -5.05 -19.29
CA VAL A 217 -13.54 -4.02 -19.85
C VAL A 217 -12.09 -4.50 -19.86
N LYS A 218 -11.61 -5.09 -18.76
CA LYS A 218 -10.23 -5.59 -18.68
C LYS A 218 -9.98 -6.73 -19.68
N ALA A 219 -10.93 -7.64 -19.85
CA ALA A 219 -10.84 -8.75 -20.79
C ALA A 219 -10.84 -8.26 -22.24
N SER A 220 -11.77 -7.37 -22.60
CA SER A 220 -11.89 -6.78 -23.94
C SER A 220 -10.65 -5.97 -24.32
N VAL A 221 -10.13 -5.14 -23.41
CA VAL A 221 -8.89 -4.41 -23.67
C VAL A 221 -7.71 -5.34 -23.88
N LYS A 222 -7.59 -6.41 -23.09
CA LYS A 222 -6.52 -7.39 -23.27
C LYS A 222 -6.65 -8.14 -24.59
N LYS A 223 -7.89 -8.43 -25.03
CA LYS A 223 -8.17 -9.02 -26.35
C LYS A 223 -7.75 -8.08 -27.47
N ASN A 224 -8.10 -6.80 -27.36
CA ASN A 224 -7.78 -5.76 -28.34
C ASN A 224 -6.27 -5.45 -28.39
N GLU A 225 -5.60 -5.45 -27.24
CA GLU A 225 -4.15 -5.29 -27.14
C GLU A 225 -3.41 -6.45 -27.83
N LYS A 226 -3.87 -7.70 -27.65
CA LYS A 226 -3.33 -8.86 -28.38
C LYS A 226 -3.61 -8.81 -29.88
N ALA A 227 -4.72 -8.21 -30.29
CA ALA A 227 -5.09 -8.03 -31.69
C ALA A 227 -4.39 -6.83 -32.35
N GLY A 228 -3.53 -6.09 -31.63
CA GLY A 228 -2.86 -4.91 -32.18
C GLY A 228 -3.78 -3.69 -32.39
N ALA A 229 -5.01 -3.70 -31.87
CA ALA A 229 -6.01 -2.65 -32.11
C ALA A 229 -5.65 -1.28 -31.53
N TYR A 230 -4.59 -1.19 -30.71
CA TYR A 230 -4.09 0.07 -30.15
C TYR A 230 -2.82 0.58 -30.82
N GLY A 231 -2.51 0.06 -32.02
CA GLY A 231 -1.32 0.38 -32.79
C GLY A 231 -0.08 -0.36 -32.28
N ASP A 232 0.80 -0.71 -33.21
CA ASP A 232 2.13 -1.19 -32.87
C ASP A 232 2.98 -0.01 -32.35
N ALA A 233 3.71 -0.23 -31.26
CA ALA A 233 4.49 0.80 -30.58
C ALA A 233 5.78 1.17 -31.34
N THR A 234 5.96 0.68 -32.56
CA THR A 234 7.18 0.81 -33.35
C THR A 234 7.11 1.97 -34.36
N ASN A 235 5.93 2.37 -34.83
CA ASN A 235 5.75 3.41 -35.84
C ASN A 235 4.58 4.34 -35.50
N VAL A 236 4.79 5.29 -34.58
CA VAL A 236 3.83 6.37 -34.31
C VAL A 236 4.52 7.69 -34.57
N ASP A 237 4.04 8.42 -35.57
CA ASP A 237 4.52 9.76 -35.91
C ASP A 237 4.10 10.78 -34.84
N ASP A 238 4.95 11.80 -34.61
CA ASP A 238 4.59 12.90 -33.72
C ASP A 238 3.41 13.68 -34.33
N PRO A 239 2.25 13.77 -33.64
CA PRO A 239 1.09 14.51 -34.16
C PRO A 239 1.38 16.01 -34.35
N LYS A 240 2.47 16.55 -33.79
CA LYS A 240 2.88 17.95 -33.95
C LYS A 240 3.80 18.19 -35.14
N VAL A 241 4.59 17.18 -35.52
CA VAL A 241 5.60 17.31 -36.58
C VAL A 241 5.56 16.03 -37.42
N PRO A 242 4.69 15.99 -38.45
CA PRO A 242 4.56 14.82 -39.31
C PRO A 242 5.93 14.45 -39.91
N GLY A 243 6.27 13.17 -39.88
CA GLY A 243 7.55 12.64 -40.36
C GLY A 243 8.65 12.48 -39.31
N THR A 244 8.48 13.01 -38.09
CA THR A 244 9.43 12.76 -36.99
C THR A 244 8.98 11.58 -36.13
N LYS A 245 9.86 10.58 -35.97
CA LYS A 245 9.59 9.41 -35.14
C LYS A 245 9.63 9.79 -33.66
N LEU A 246 8.55 9.50 -32.93
CA LEU A 246 8.52 9.66 -31.49
C LEU A 246 9.51 8.71 -30.81
N GLY A 247 10.23 9.21 -29.80
CA GLY A 247 11.09 8.36 -28.97
C GLY A 247 10.29 7.26 -28.26
N LYS A 248 10.89 6.08 -28.04
CA LYS A 248 10.25 4.88 -27.45
C LYS A 248 9.40 5.17 -26.20
N LYS A 249 9.87 6.08 -25.32
CA LYS A 249 9.12 6.50 -24.12
C LYS A 249 7.84 7.27 -24.46
N ALA A 250 7.88 8.15 -25.44
CA ALA A 250 6.73 8.93 -25.89
C ALA A 250 5.69 8.03 -26.56
N VAL A 251 6.13 7.09 -27.41
CA VAL A 251 5.23 6.09 -28.04
C VAL A 251 4.52 5.26 -26.98
N LYS A 252 5.25 4.72 -25.99
CA LYS A 252 4.65 3.96 -24.88
C LYS A 252 3.64 4.80 -24.08
N GLN A 253 3.90 6.08 -23.86
CA GLN A 253 2.95 6.98 -23.21
C GLN A 253 1.70 7.22 -24.06
N GLN A 254 1.85 7.40 -25.37
CA GLN A 254 0.73 7.57 -26.30
C GLN A 254 -0.13 6.30 -26.36
N GLN A 255 0.49 5.13 -26.52
CA GLN A 255 -0.20 3.84 -26.47
C GLN A 255 -0.95 3.67 -25.14
N GLN A 256 -0.32 4.00 -24.01
CA GLN A 256 -0.97 3.95 -22.70
C GLN A 256 -2.16 4.93 -22.60
N LYS A 257 -2.07 6.12 -23.21
CA LYS A 257 -3.19 7.08 -23.29
C LYS A 257 -4.35 6.50 -24.11
N VAL A 258 -4.07 5.93 -25.28
CA VAL A 258 -5.07 5.29 -26.15
C VAL A 258 -5.77 4.14 -25.40
N ILE A 259 -5.01 3.26 -24.75
CA ILE A 259 -5.55 2.16 -23.94
C ILE A 259 -6.43 2.69 -22.79
N ARG A 260 -6.03 3.77 -22.11
CA ARG A 260 -6.84 4.39 -21.04
C ARG A 260 -8.13 5.01 -21.59
N ALA A 261 -8.07 5.65 -22.76
CA ALA A 261 -9.24 6.22 -23.42
C ALA A 261 -10.23 5.13 -23.84
N ALA A 262 -9.74 4.06 -24.48
CA ALA A 262 -10.55 2.91 -24.87
C ALA A 262 -11.17 2.19 -23.66
N LYS A 263 -10.41 2.01 -22.57
CA LYS A 263 -10.94 1.51 -21.28
C LYS A 263 -12.11 2.35 -20.79
N LYS A 264 -11.97 3.68 -20.86
CA LYS A 264 -12.99 4.62 -20.38
C LYS A 264 -14.24 4.59 -21.26
N GLN A 265 -14.09 4.47 -22.58
CA GLN A 265 -15.20 4.35 -23.53
C GLN A 265 -15.96 3.04 -23.36
N MET A 266 -15.27 1.89 -23.33
CA MET A 266 -15.92 0.60 -23.07
C MET A 266 -16.61 0.56 -21.71
N ALA A 267 -16.00 1.12 -20.67
CA ALA A 267 -16.66 1.23 -19.36
C ALA A 267 -17.91 2.12 -19.41
N LYS A 268 -17.90 3.19 -20.23
CA LYS A 268 -19.05 4.07 -20.42
C LYS A 268 -20.20 3.32 -21.09
N GLU A 269 -19.94 2.62 -22.18
CA GLU A 269 -20.94 1.86 -22.93
C GLU A 269 -21.57 0.74 -22.09
N LEU A 270 -20.74 -0.08 -21.44
CA LEU A 270 -21.24 -1.17 -20.59
C LEU A 270 -22.04 -0.69 -19.38
N VAL A 271 -21.71 0.47 -18.82
CA VAL A 271 -22.52 1.09 -17.75
C VAL A 271 -23.85 1.57 -18.29
N VAL A 272 -23.88 2.17 -19.48
CA VAL A 272 -25.12 2.62 -20.13
C VAL A 272 -26.02 1.42 -20.43
N GLU A 273 -25.47 0.34 -21.00
CA GLU A 273 -26.20 -0.91 -21.23
C GLU A 273 -26.75 -1.50 -19.92
N ALA A 274 -25.96 -1.54 -18.85
CA ALA A 274 -26.43 -2.02 -17.56
C ALA A 274 -27.54 -1.14 -16.95
N ILE A 275 -27.57 0.16 -17.22
CA ILE A 275 -28.68 1.04 -16.80
C ILE A 275 -29.93 0.74 -17.63
N LEU A 276 -29.81 0.62 -18.94
CA LEU A 276 -30.93 0.31 -19.84
C LEU A 276 -31.55 -1.06 -19.54
N ASN A 277 -30.74 -2.04 -19.13
CA ASN A 277 -31.21 -3.36 -18.73
C ASN A 277 -31.83 -3.39 -17.31
N GLY A 278 -31.79 -2.29 -16.57
CA GLY A 278 -32.28 -2.25 -15.18
C GLY A 278 -31.36 -2.91 -14.16
N ASP A 279 -30.15 -3.35 -14.53
CA ASP A 279 -29.16 -3.95 -13.61
C ASP A 279 -28.63 -2.93 -12.59
N LEU A 280 -28.73 -1.62 -12.89
CA LEU A 280 -28.30 -0.52 -12.03
C LEU A 280 -29.53 0.29 -11.57
N PRO A 281 -30.12 -0.01 -10.40
CA PRO A 281 -31.37 0.59 -9.92
C PRO A 281 -31.26 2.06 -9.48
N MET A 282 -30.11 2.71 -9.69
CA MET A 282 -29.86 4.10 -9.27
C MET A 282 -30.58 5.16 -10.12
N LEU A 283 -31.15 4.75 -11.24
CA LEU A 283 -31.79 5.61 -12.22
C LEU A 283 -33.04 4.85 -12.63
N ASN A 284 -34.21 5.31 -12.22
CA ASN A 284 -35.46 4.78 -12.78
C ASN A 284 -35.37 4.94 -14.31
N PRO A 285 -35.23 3.84 -15.06
CA PRO A 285 -34.89 3.89 -16.48
C PRO A 285 -36.10 4.25 -17.34
N GLU A 286 -37.29 4.33 -16.74
CA GLU A 286 -38.57 4.32 -17.45
C GLU A 286 -38.72 5.41 -18.51
N ASN A 287 -37.89 6.48 -18.51
CA ASN A 287 -37.92 7.51 -19.55
C ASN A 287 -36.54 8.09 -19.94
N LEU A 288 -35.40 7.47 -19.58
CA LEU A 288 -34.08 8.03 -19.97
C LEU A 288 -33.59 7.45 -21.30
N ALA A 289 -33.47 8.30 -22.31
CA ALA A 289 -32.81 7.95 -23.56
C ALA A 289 -31.32 7.62 -23.33
N LYS A 290 -30.75 6.75 -24.18
CA LYS A 290 -29.34 6.34 -24.13
C LYS A 290 -28.40 7.56 -24.16
N GLU A 291 -28.78 8.57 -24.92
CA GLU A 291 -28.08 9.84 -25.12
C GLU A 291 -27.99 10.63 -23.81
N ASP A 292 -29.08 10.71 -23.05
CA ASP A 292 -29.13 11.43 -21.76
C ASP A 292 -28.25 10.75 -20.71
N ILE A 293 -28.23 9.42 -20.70
CA ILE A 293 -27.33 8.64 -19.83
C ILE A 293 -25.86 8.91 -20.23
N LEU A 294 -25.57 8.96 -21.53
CA LEU A 294 -24.23 9.26 -22.04
C LEU A 294 -23.76 10.69 -21.71
N GLN A 295 -24.67 11.67 -21.75
CA GLN A 295 -24.39 13.06 -21.36
C GLN A 295 -24.15 13.17 -19.84
N ASN A 296 -24.96 12.46 -19.03
CA ASN A 296 -24.87 12.48 -17.58
C ASN A 296 -23.84 11.48 -17.00
N TYR A 297 -23.16 10.69 -17.82
CA TYR A 297 -22.20 9.66 -17.38
C TYR A 297 -21.14 10.18 -16.40
N GLY A 298 -20.70 11.43 -16.54
CA GLY A 298 -19.75 12.04 -15.60
C GLY A 298 -20.29 12.14 -14.17
N LYS A 299 -21.59 12.42 -14.01
CA LYS A 299 -22.28 12.45 -12.70
C LYS A 299 -22.50 11.03 -12.19
N ILE A 300 -22.95 10.12 -13.05
CA ILE A 300 -23.17 8.70 -12.74
C ILE A 300 -21.87 8.04 -12.24
N SER A 301 -20.78 8.20 -12.98
CA SER A 301 -19.47 7.66 -12.60
C SER A 301 -18.96 8.21 -11.26
N LYS A 302 -19.23 9.50 -10.96
CA LYS A 302 -18.89 10.09 -9.66
C LYS A 302 -19.76 9.51 -8.54
N ALA A 303 -21.05 9.29 -8.79
CA ALA A 303 -21.96 8.66 -7.84
C ALA A 303 -21.50 7.22 -7.51
N ILE A 304 -21.25 6.39 -8.53
CA ILE A 304 -20.71 5.04 -8.38
C ILE A 304 -19.44 5.04 -7.53
N LYS A 305 -18.48 5.93 -7.80
CA LYS A 305 -17.22 6.03 -7.03
C LYS A 305 -17.42 6.49 -5.59
N ALA A 306 -18.29 7.47 -5.36
CA ALA A 306 -18.58 7.95 -4.00
C ALA A 306 -19.12 6.82 -3.13
N VAL A 307 -19.96 6.02 -3.75
CA VAL A 307 -20.66 4.90 -3.15
C VAL A 307 -19.71 3.69 -2.94
N GLU A 308 -18.83 3.37 -3.88
CA GLU A 308 -17.71 2.42 -3.65
C GLU A 308 -16.80 2.84 -2.49
N ASN A 309 -16.49 4.14 -2.38
CA ASN A 309 -15.66 4.66 -1.30
C ASN A 309 -16.37 4.58 0.06
N ALA A 310 -17.68 4.85 0.11
CA ALA A 310 -18.48 4.69 1.32
C ALA A 310 -18.43 3.24 1.84
N ASN A 311 -18.52 2.25 0.95
CA ASN A 311 -18.41 0.84 1.33
C ASN A 311 -16.99 0.44 1.78
N LYS A 312 -15.94 1.00 1.17
CA LYS A 312 -14.57 0.79 1.67
C LYS A 312 -14.41 1.32 3.10
N ILE A 313 -15.05 2.43 3.41
CA ILE A 313 -15.06 3.00 4.77
C ILE A 313 -15.84 2.08 5.71
N SER A 314 -17.05 1.65 5.32
CA SER A 314 -17.88 0.71 6.12
C SER A 314 -17.17 -0.62 6.42
N ASN A 315 -16.55 -1.26 5.42
CA ASN A 315 -15.74 -2.47 5.64
C ASN A 315 -14.54 -2.23 6.55
N LYS A 316 -13.95 -1.03 6.52
CA LYS A 316 -12.82 -0.67 7.37
C LYS A 316 -13.28 -0.49 8.82
N THR A 317 -14.40 0.17 9.05
CA THR A 317 -14.98 0.34 10.39
C THR A 317 -15.45 -0.99 10.97
N GLU A 318 -16.10 -1.85 10.19
CA GLU A 318 -16.49 -3.20 10.61
C GLU A 318 -15.26 -4.04 11.01
N ARG A 319 -14.18 -3.98 10.22
CA ARG A 319 -12.90 -4.65 10.57
C ARG A 319 -12.28 -4.09 11.84
N GLN A 320 -12.45 -2.81 12.13
CA GLN A 320 -11.98 -2.18 13.38
C GLN A 320 -12.83 -2.66 14.56
N ALA A 321 -14.16 -2.63 14.45
CA ALA A 321 -15.08 -3.15 15.46
C ALA A 321 -14.80 -4.63 15.78
N LYS A 322 -14.60 -5.48 14.77
CA LYS A 322 -14.25 -6.89 14.95
C LYS A 322 -12.89 -7.08 15.65
N ARG A 323 -11.94 -6.16 15.44
CA ARG A 323 -10.64 -6.19 16.14
C ARG A 323 -10.80 -5.76 17.60
N GLU A 324 -11.66 -4.80 17.89
CA GLU A 324 -11.98 -4.35 19.26
C GLU A 324 -12.71 -5.44 20.05
N GLN A 325 -13.76 -6.04 19.47
CA GLN A 325 -14.43 -7.20 20.05
C GLN A 325 -13.46 -8.36 20.35
N ARG A 326 -12.52 -8.62 19.44
CA ARG A 326 -11.46 -9.64 19.67
C ARG A 326 -10.49 -9.24 20.79
N LYS A 327 -10.20 -7.95 20.97
CA LYS A 327 -9.37 -7.47 22.09
C LYS A 327 -10.12 -7.60 23.40
N GLU A 328 -11.40 -7.23 23.45
CA GLU A 328 -12.25 -7.37 24.63
C GLU A 328 -12.42 -8.84 25.03
N ALA A 329 -12.70 -9.73 24.07
CA ALA A 329 -12.79 -11.17 24.32
C ALA A 329 -11.47 -11.72 24.87
N LYS A 330 -10.32 -11.31 24.32
CA LYS A 330 -9.00 -11.70 24.84
C LYS A 330 -8.72 -11.12 26.23
N GLY A 331 -9.16 -9.88 26.50
CA GLY A 331 -9.06 -9.25 27.81
C GLY A 331 -9.82 -10.03 28.88
N LYS A 332 -11.05 -10.45 28.58
CA LYS A 332 -11.88 -11.28 29.48
C LYS A 332 -11.25 -12.66 29.74
N VAL A 333 -10.66 -13.29 28.73
CA VAL A 333 -9.95 -14.57 28.92
C VAL A 333 -8.67 -14.40 29.74
N ALA A 334 -7.92 -13.31 29.52
CA ALA A 334 -6.70 -13.03 30.27
C ALA A 334 -6.99 -12.71 31.75
N SER A 335 -8.04 -11.94 32.05
CA SER A 335 -8.45 -11.66 33.42
C SER A 335 -9.00 -12.90 34.12
N GLY A 336 -9.77 -13.75 33.43
CA GLY A 336 -10.19 -15.05 33.95
C GLY A 336 -9.00 -15.95 34.31
N LYS A 337 -7.97 -15.99 33.46
CA LYS A 337 -6.75 -16.78 33.71
C LYS A 337 -5.88 -16.22 34.85
N ALA A 338 -5.88 -14.92 35.06
CA ALA A 338 -5.19 -14.30 36.20
C ALA A 338 -5.93 -14.61 37.52
N ARG A 339 -7.27 -14.56 37.51
CA ARG A 339 -8.09 -14.89 38.68
C ARG A 339 -8.03 -16.38 39.03
N SER A 340 -7.98 -17.27 38.04
CA SER A 340 -7.78 -18.71 38.28
C SER A 340 -6.36 -19.04 38.78
N LYS A 341 -5.34 -18.25 38.44
CA LYS A 341 -3.99 -18.42 39.00
C LYS A 341 -3.90 -17.97 40.46
N ALA A 342 -4.63 -16.93 40.86
CA ALA A 342 -4.70 -16.51 42.26
C ALA A 342 -5.48 -17.51 43.15
N ALA A 343 -6.50 -18.19 42.59
CA ALA A 343 -7.22 -19.26 43.29
C ALA A 343 -6.44 -20.60 43.33
N ALA A 344 -5.45 -20.80 42.46
CA ALA A 344 -4.66 -22.03 42.36
C ALA A 344 -3.53 -22.17 43.41
N GLN A 345 -3.47 -21.30 44.42
CA GLN A 345 -2.59 -21.49 45.59
C GLN A 345 -3.19 -22.48 46.61
N GLN A 346 -4.46 -22.84 46.48
CA GLN A 346 -5.02 -24.00 47.17
C GLN A 346 -4.78 -25.21 46.26
N GLN A 347 -4.06 -26.22 46.76
CA GLN A 347 -3.91 -27.50 46.07
C GLN A 347 -5.32 -27.98 45.68
N PRO A 348 -5.59 -28.27 44.40
CA PRO A 348 -6.91 -28.73 43.99
C PRO A 348 -7.24 -30.00 44.78
N THR A 349 -8.39 -30.02 45.43
CA THR A 349 -8.85 -31.23 46.14
C THR A 349 -8.98 -32.36 45.12
N GLU A 350 -8.69 -33.59 45.55
CA GLU A 350 -8.77 -34.79 44.69
C GLU A 350 -10.11 -34.88 43.95
N GLN A 351 -11.21 -34.56 44.64
CA GLN A 351 -12.56 -34.51 44.08
C GLN A 351 -12.67 -33.53 42.89
N SER A 352 -12.08 -32.33 42.99
CA SER A 352 -12.09 -31.35 41.91
C SER A 352 -11.32 -31.82 40.67
N LEU A 353 -10.23 -32.58 40.85
CA LEU A 353 -9.46 -33.18 39.76
C LEU A 353 -10.27 -34.28 39.05
N ILE A 354 -11.00 -35.08 39.81
CA ILE A 354 -11.90 -36.13 39.29
C ILE A 354 -13.01 -35.49 38.46
N GLU A 355 -13.74 -34.51 39.01
CA GLU A 355 -14.83 -33.82 38.32
C GLU A 355 -14.36 -33.08 37.06
N ALA A 356 -13.21 -32.42 37.12
CA ALA A 356 -12.60 -31.76 35.96
C ALA A 356 -12.18 -32.77 34.88
N HIS A 357 -11.71 -33.95 35.27
CA HIS A 357 -11.38 -35.00 34.32
C HIS A 357 -12.65 -35.60 33.70
N LEU A 358 -13.67 -35.92 34.51
CA LEU A 358 -14.95 -36.47 34.05
C LEU A 358 -15.70 -35.51 33.13
N SER A 359 -15.79 -34.22 33.47
CA SER A 359 -16.46 -33.20 32.64
C SER A 359 -15.77 -32.97 31.28
N ARG A 360 -14.48 -33.28 31.18
CA ARG A 360 -13.73 -33.21 29.90
C ARG A 360 -13.93 -34.45 29.02
N LEU A 361 -14.42 -35.56 29.58
CA LEU A 361 -14.74 -36.77 28.82
C LEU A 361 -16.10 -36.63 28.14
N SER A 362 -16.21 -37.18 26.93
CA SER A 362 -17.52 -37.38 26.29
C SER A 362 -18.34 -38.44 27.06
N PRO A 363 -19.68 -38.39 27.02
CA PRO A 363 -20.53 -39.32 27.77
C PRO A 363 -20.24 -40.80 27.45
N GLU A 364 -20.01 -41.13 26.18
CA GLU A 364 -19.61 -42.48 25.76
C GLU A 364 -18.33 -42.96 26.47
N LYS A 365 -17.34 -42.09 26.63
CA LYS A 365 -16.09 -42.43 27.33
C LYS A 365 -16.29 -42.56 28.83
N GLN A 366 -17.26 -41.88 29.41
CA GLN A 366 -17.59 -42.06 30.83
C GLN A 366 -18.17 -43.46 31.06
N VAL A 367 -19.05 -43.94 30.16
CA VAL A 367 -19.59 -45.31 30.21
C VAL A 367 -18.46 -46.35 30.08
N ASP A 368 -17.55 -46.17 29.14
CA ASP A 368 -16.37 -47.05 29.00
C ASP A 368 -15.47 -47.08 30.23
N TYR A 369 -15.33 -45.95 30.92
CA TYR A 369 -14.55 -45.85 32.15
C TYR A 369 -15.26 -46.54 33.31
N ALA A 370 -16.59 -46.40 33.40
CA ALA A 370 -17.41 -47.06 34.40
C ALA A 370 -17.37 -48.58 34.22
N ALA A 371 -17.49 -49.08 32.99
CA ALA A 371 -17.39 -50.50 32.69
C ALA A 371 -16.03 -51.09 33.09
N ARG A 372 -14.92 -50.41 32.76
CA ARG A 372 -13.56 -50.83 33.15
C ARG A 372 -13.29 -50.72 34.64
N ALA A 373 -13.93 -49.77 35.33
CA ALA A 373 -13.85 -49.66 36.78
C ALA A 373 -14.57 -50.84 37.44
N ALA A 374 -15.78 -51.16 36.97
CA ALA A 374 -16.57 -52.31 37.42
C ALA A 374 -15.84 -53.65 37.19
N GLU A 375 -15.24 -53.86 36.01
CA GLU A 375 -14.43 -55.05 35.70
C GLU A 375 -13.24 -55.22 36.67
N LYS A 376 -12.73 -54.11 37.21
CA LYS A 376 -11.63 -54.10 38.19
C LYS A 376 -12.09 -54.07 39.65
N GLY A 377 -13.41 -54.07 39.89
CA GLY A 377 -13.98 -53.96 41.24
C GLY A 377 -13.66 -52.64 41.95
N GLN A 378 -13.47 -51.54 41.22
CA GLN A 378 -13.19 -50.21 41.77
C GLN A 378 -14.33 -49.25 41.44
N THR A 379 -14.50 -48.20 42.25
CA THR A 379 -15.43 -47.12 41.89
C THR A 379 -14.91 -46.33 40.69
N LEU A 380 -15.82 -45.67 39.94
CA LEU A 380 -15.43 -44.85 38.80
C LEU A 380 -14.43 -43.75 39.21
N GLU A 381 -14.63 -43.17 40.40
CA GLU A 381 -13.83 -42.08 40.95
C GLU A 381 -12.40 -42.54 41.27
N GLU A 382 -12.24 -43.66 41.99
CA GLU A 382 -10.93 -44.27 42.27
C GLU A 382 -10.17 -44.65 40.99
N TYR A 383 -10.89 -45.24 40.02
CA TYR A 383 -10.31 -45.58 38.74
C TYR A 383 -9.82 -44.34 37.97
N THR A 384 -10.57 -43.23 38.05
CA THR A 384 -10.13 -41.96 37.45
C THR A 384 -8.94 -41.34 38.17
N LEU A 385 -8.89 -41.35 39.50
CA LEU A 385 -7.75 -40.85 40.28
C LEU A 385 -6.47 -41.58 39.91
N ARG A 386 -6.48 -42.92 39.96
CA ARG A 386 -5.31 -43.75 39.61
C ARG A 386 -4.80 -43.48 38.19
N ARG A 387 -5.71 -43.14 37.27
CA ARG A 387 -5.34 -42.81 35.88
C ARG A 387 -4.75 -41.40 35.76
N ILE A 388 -5.21 -40.45 36.56
CA ILE A 388 -4.64 -39.10 36.67
C ILE A 388 -3.21 -39.22 37.23
N GLU A 389 -3.03 -39.88 38.37
CA GLU A 389 -1.73 -40.12 39.00
C GLU A 389 -0.75 -40.81 38.03
N LYS A 390 -1.20 -41.87 37.34
CA LYS A 390 -0.36 -42.57 36.35
C LYS A 390 0.04 -41.68 35.18
N LYS A 391 -0.81 -40.73 34.76
CA LYS A 391 -0.46 -39.77 33.71
C LYS A 391 0.50 -38.70 34.22
N GLU A 392 0.35 -38.27 35.47
CA GLU A 392 1.25 -37.29 36.10
C GLU A 392 2.63 -37.88 36.34
N ALA A 393 2.73 -39.10 36.86
CA ALA A 393 3.99 -39.83 36.96
C ALA A 393 4.71 -39.94 35.60
N LYS A 394 3.96 -40.27 34.53
CA LYS A 394 4.50 -40.29 33.15
C LYS A 394 4.90 -38.92 32.61
N ARG A 395 4.29 -37.83 33.11
CA ARG A 395 4.68 -36.47 32.73
C ARG A 395 5.95 -36.07 33.46
N ILE A 396 6.05 -36.35 34.75
CA ILE A 396 7.27 -36.12 35.55
C ILE A 396 8.45 -36.89 34.93
N GLU A 397 8.23 -38.13 34.49
CA GLU A 397 9.27 -38.93 33.81
C GLU A 397 9.64 -38.41 32.41
N LYS A 398 8.71 -37.76 31.70
CA LYS A 398 8.91 -37.24 30.33
C LYS A 398 9.35 -35.78 30.29
N GLU A 399 9.13 -35.01 31.34
CA GLU A 399 9.68 -33.66 31.41
C GLU A 399 11.19 -33.83 31.33
N PRO A 400 11.83 -33.27 30.29
CA PRO A 400 13.25 -33.43 30.11
C PRO A 400 13.89 -32.85 31.37
N LYS A 401 14.63 -33.70 32.10
CA LYS A 401 15.42 -33.29 33.24
C LYS A 401 16.04 -31.94 32.93
N THR A 402 15.75 -30.98 33.79
CA THR A 402 16.10 -29.57 33.63
C THR A 402 17.56 -29.42 33.25
N GLU A 403 17.84 -28.33 32.54
CA GLU A 403 19.12 -28.04 31.86
C GLU A 403 20.36 -28.10 32.78
N ASP A 404 20.18 -28.17 34.09
CA ASP A 404 21.22 -28.33 35.10
C ASP A 404 21.89 -29.73 35.07
N GLU A 405 21.15 -30.82 34.77
CA GLU A 405 21.78 -32.13 34.56
C GLU A 405 22.49 -32.23 33.20
N LYS A 406 22.15 -31.35 32.23
CA LYS A 406 22.89 -31.24 30.97
C LYS A 406 24.17 -30.43 31.11
N ALA A 407 24.26 -29.50 32.07
CA ALA A 407 25.48 -28.77 32.35
C ALA A 407 26.59 -29.66 32.90
N VAL A 408 26.25 -30.63 33.77
CA VAL A 408 27.22 -31.58 34.35
C VAL A 408 27.72 -32.62 33.32
N ALA A 409 26.90 -32.96 32.31
CA ALA A 409 27.33 -33.84 31.21
C ALA A 409 28.16 -33.13 30.12
N THR A 410 28.22 -31.79 30.12
CA THR A 410 29.02 -31.02 29.14
C THR A 410 30.41 -30.62 29.63
N GLU A 411 30.73 -30.80 30.91
CA GLU A 411 32.05 -30.47 31.45
C GLU A 411 33.09 -31.60 31.27
N ALA A 412 32.67 -32.80 30.87
CA ALA A 412 33.57 -33.94 30.60
C ALA A 412 33.95 -34.09 29.11
N LYS A 413 33.58 -33.15 28.23
CA LYS A 413 33.98 -33.16 26.81
C LYS A 413 34.40 -31.77 26.35
N GLY A 414 35.56 -31.34 26.81
CA GLY A 414 36.38 -30.40 26.07
C GLY A 414 36.68 -30.95 24.67
N GLU A 415 36.77 -30.03 23.70
CA GLU A 415 37.31 -30.23 22.35
C GLU A 415 36.50 -31.10 21.38
N SER A 416 35.54 -30.46 20.68
CA SER A 416 35.54 -30.41 19.21
C SER A 416 34.25 -29.76 18.69
N GLY A 417 34.34 -28.46 18.39
CA GLY A 417 33.30 -27.75 17.64
C GLY A 417 33.21 -28.26 16.20
N LYS A 418 32.34 -29.24 15.94
CA LYS A 418 31.82 -29.54 14.60
C LYS A 418 30.30 -29.52 14.63
N ILE A 419 29.75 -28.37 14.25
CA ILE A 419 28.31 -28.18 14.01
C ILE A 419 27.87 -29.22 12.98
N ALA A 420 26.98 -30.14 13.39
CA ALA A 420 26.59 -31.29 12.60
C ALA A 420 25.95 -30.88 11.23
N PRO A 421 26.55 -31.27 10.08
CA PRO A 421 26.14 -30.85 8.74
C PRO A 421 24.77 -31.40 8.28
N TRP A 422 24.17 -32.34 9.02
CA TRP A 422 22.97 -33.08 8.58
C TRP A 422 21.70 -32.20 8.46
N ARG A 423 21.58 -31.14 9.26
CA ARG A 423 20.42 -30.22 9.19
C ARG A 423 20.45 -29.30 7.97
N ALA A 424 21.64 -28.92 7.51
CA ALA A 424 21.79 -28.14 6.28
C ALA A 424 21.43 -28.99 5.04
N GLN A 425 21.86 -30.25 5.04
CA GLN A 425 21.62 -31.18 3.93
C GLN A 425 20.13 -31.50 3.72
N LYS A 426 19.35 -31.69 4.80
CA LYS A 426 17.89 -31.89 4.69
C LYS A 426 17.14 -30.70 4.10
N LYS A 427 17.56 -29.46 4.40
CA LYS A 427 16.94 -28.26 3.82
C LYS A 427 17.24 -28.12 2.32
N VAL A 428 18.45 -28.47 1.90
CA VAL A 428 18.84 -28.45 0.48
C VAL A 428 18.06 -29.51 -0.31
N GLN A 429 17.96 -30.75 0.20
CA GLN A 429 17.19 -31.80 -0.48
C GLN A 429 15.68 -31.49 -0.59
N SER A 430 15.09 -30.87 0.43
CA SER A 430 13.68 -30.44 0.39
C SER A 430 13.43 -29.36 -0.68
N LYS A 431 14.34 -28.39 -0.81
CA LYS A 431 14.27 -27.38 -1.88
C LYS A 431 14.40 -28.01 -3.26
N LEU A 432 15.35 -28.93 -3.46
CA LEU A 432 15.59 -29.58 -4.74
C LEU A 432 14.37 -30.39 -5.21
N LYS A 433 13.74 -31.16 -4.30
CA LYS A 433 12.51 -31.92 -4.59
C LYS A 433 11.35 -31.00 -4.98
N LYS A 434 11.23 -29.84 -4.33
CA LYS A 434 10.16 -28.87 -4.62
C LYS A 434 10.36 -28.23 -6.01
N GLU A 435 11.59 -27.90 -6.38
CA GLU A 435 11.89 -27.38 -7.71
C GLU A 435 11.65 -28.41 -8.82
N GLN A 436 12.10 -29.66 -8.63
CA GLN A 436 11.86 -30.73 -9.61
C GLN A 436 10.37 -30.99 -9.83
N LYS A 437 9.56 -31.00 -8.76
CA LYS A 437 8.09 -31.16 -8.88
C LYS A 437 7.45 -30.02 -9.68
N THR A 438 7.87 -28.78 -9.46
CA THR A 438 7.33 -27.64 -10.23
C THR A 438 7.76 -27.65 -11.70
N LYS A 439 8.97 -28.15 -12.00
CA LYS A 439 9.44 -28.29 -13.39
C LYS A 439 8.67 -29.39 -14.13
N SER A 440 8.39 -30.53 -13.50
CA SER A 440 7.62 -31.60 -14.12
C SER A 440 6.16 -31.21 -14.35
N GLU A 441 5.51 -30.52 -13.41
CA GLU A 441 4.14 -29.99 -13.60
C GLU A 441 4.05 -28.97 -14.74
N LYS A 442 5.07 -28.11 -14.91
CA LYS A 442 5.15 -27.16 -16.04
C LYS A 442 5.37 -27.86 -17.38
N LEU A 443 6.16 -28.93 -17.43
CA LEU A 443 6.35 -29.72 -18.65
C LEU A 443 5.07 -30.48 -19.02
N ALA A 444 4.41 -31.12 -18.06
CA ALA A 444 3.16 -31.85 -18.28
C ALA A 444 2.05 -30.93 -18.81
N SER A 445 1.90 -29.73 -18.25
CA SER A 445 0.94 -28.73 -18.73
C SER A 445 1.27 -28.21 -20.13
N LYS A 446 2.56 -28.05 -20.47
CA LYS A 446 2.99 -27.65 -21.82
C LYS A 446 2.70 -28.74 -22.86
N VAL A 447 2.92 -30.01 -22.53
CA VAL A 447 2.61 -31.15 -23.42
C VAL A 447 1.11 -31.24 -23.64
N LYS A 448 0.30 -31.19 -22.58
CA LYS A 448 -1.17 -31.27 -22.68
C LYS A 448 -1.75 -30.17 -23.57
N ASN A 449 -1.25 -28.94 -23.44
CA ASN A 449 -1.69 -27.82 -24.27
C ASN A 449 -1.29 -27.97 -25.75
N LYS A 450 -0.13 -28.60 -26.03
CA LYS A 450 0.30 -28.88 -27.41
C LYS A 450 -0.61 -29.90 -28.09
N TYR A 451 -1.05 -30.93 -27.37
CA TYR A 451 -2.00 -31.93 -27.89
C TYR A 451 -3.39 -31.34 -28.16
N GLU A 452 -3.93 -30.53 -27.24
CA GLU A 452 -5.26 -29.90 -27.42
C GLU A 452 -5.29 -28.92 -28.62
N VAL A 453 -4.20 -28.19 -28.87
CA VAL A 453 -4.11 -27.30 -30.03
C VAL A 453 -4.01 -28.09 -31.33
N GLY A 454 -3.30 -29.23 -31.32
CA GLY A 454 -3.19 -30.13 -32.47
C GLY A 454 -4.51 -30.77 -32.88
N GLU A 455 -5.31 -31.26 -31.93
CA GLU A 455 -6.63 -31.83 -32.23
C GLU A 455 -7.62 -30.79 -32.78
N LYS A 456 -7.64 -29.59 -32.21
CA LYS A 456 -8.51 -28.51 -32.70
C LYS A 456 -8.13 -28.06 -34.11
N ALA A 457 -6.86 -28.14 -34.49
CA ALA A 457 -6.42 -27.86 -35.85
C ALA A 457 -6.86 -28.97 -36.83
N LYS A 458 -6.79 -30.25 -36.44
CA LYS A 458 -7.27 -31.37 -37.27
C LYS A 458 -8.78 -31.32 -37.49
N ALA A 459 -9.57 -31.04 -36.45
CA ALA A 459 -11.03 -30.95 -36.55
C ALA A 459 -11.52 -29.79 -37.44
N ARG A 460 -10.74 -28.70 -37.55
CA ARG A 460 -11.07 -27.59 -38.46
C ARG A 460 -10.77 -27.94 -39.92
N ASN A 461 -9.74 -28.73 -40.19
CA ASN A 461 -9.36 -29.06 -41.55
C ASN A 461 -10.29 -30.11 -42.18
N THR A 462 -10.87 -31.01 -41.37
CA THR A 462 -11.88 -31.97 -41.84
C THR A 462 -13.23 -31.32 -42.14
N LYS A 463 -13.57 -30.19 -41.50
CA LYS A 463 -14.83 -29.47 -41.76
C LYS A 463 -14.79 -28.62 -43.03
N ILE A 464 -13.61 -28.29 -43.55
CA ILE A 464 -13.47 -27.47 -44.78
C ILE A 464 -13.49 -28.36 -46.05
N ARG A 465 -13.31 -29.68 -45.92
CA ARG A 465 -13.15 -30.60 -47.06
C ARG A 465 -14.36 -31.50 -47.33
N GLY A 466 -15.45 -31.32 -46.59
CA GLY A 466 -16.64 -32.19 -46.64
C GLY A 466 -17.85 -31.62 -47.38
N ASP A 467 -17.80 -30.38 -47.85
CA ASP A 467 -18.98 -29.68 -48.40
C ASP A 467 -18.92 -29.45 -49.93
N ASP A 468 -17.99 -30.07 -50.66
CA ASP A 468 -17.77 -29.84 -52.11
C ASP A 468 -18.22 -30.99 -53.04
N GLU A 469 -18.87 -32.04 -52.52
CA GLU A 469 -19.41 -33.13 -53.35
C GLU A 469 -20.90 -33.36 -53.06
N GLY A 470 -21.76 -32.50 -53.62
CA GLY A 470 -23.20 -32.78 -53.66
C GLY A 470 -24.07 -31.56 -53.90
N GLY A 471 -24.26 -31.17 -55.15
CA GLY A 471 -25.22 -30.10 -55.44
C GLY A 471 -25.28 -29.58 -56.87
N VAL A 472 -25.05 -30.41 -57.88
CA VAL A 472 -25.51 -30.09 -59.25
C VAL A 472 -26.95 -30.56 -59.36
N LYS A 473 -27.91 -29.71 -58.99
CA LYS A 473 -29.29 -29.77 -59.49
C LYS A 473 -30.00 -28.46 -59.23
N ASP A 474 -30.71 -28.03 -60.27
CA ASP A 474 -31.72 -26.98 -60.29
C ASP A 474 -31.21 -25.55 -60.53
N MET A 475 -30.63 -25.38 -61.73
CA MET A 475 -30.79 -24.15 -62.51
C MET A 475 -32.25 -24.04 -63.00
N ALA A 476 -33.07 -23.27 -62.30
CA ALA A 476 -34.27 -22.67 -62.88
C ALA A 476 -34.65 -21.39 -62.13
N GLY A 477 -34.33 -20.25 -62.76
CA GLY A 477 -35.12 -19.03 -62.69
C GLY A 477 -35.12 -18.25 -61.38
N ASP A 478 -34.24 -17.24 -61.28
CA ASP A 478 -34.61 -16.00 -60.59
C ASP A 478 -33.93 -14.79 -61.24
N GLN A 479 -34.61 -14.20 -62.23
CA GLN A 479 -34.20 -12.99 -62.95
C GLN A 479 -34.59 -11.70 -62.19
N SER A 480 -34.32 -11.61 -60.88
CA SER A 480 -34.78 -10.48 -60.05
C SER A 480 -33.68 -9.65 -59.39
N PHE A 481 -32.40 -9.81 -59.78
CA PHE A 481 -31.27 -9.13 -59.10
C PHE A 481 -30.52 -8.05 -59.91
N MET A 482 -31.09 -7.55 -61.02
CA MET A 482 -30.51 -6.45 -61.82
C MET A 482 -31.20 -5.08 -61.62
N GLU A 483 -32.14 -4.93 -60.68
CA GLU A 483 -32.92 -3.68 -60.51
C GLU A 483 -32.64 -2.89 -59.20
N LYS A 484 -31.45 -3.07 -58.58
CA LYS A 484 -31.07 -2.32 -57.37
C LYS A 484 -29.77 -1.52 -57.47
N ALA A 485 -29.20 -1.38 -58.68
CA ALA A 485 -28.00 -0.58 -58.91
C ALA A 485 -28.28 0.90 -59.31
N ALA A 486 -29.54 1.32 -59.48
CA ALA A 486 -29.89 2.65 -60.02
C ALA A 486 -30.35 3.71 -58.98
N ARG A 487 -30.13 3.51 -57.67
CA ARG A 487 -30.66 4.43 -56.62
C ARG A 487 -29.65 5.09 -55.67
N PHE A 488 -28.37 5.15 -56.03
CA PHE A 488 -27.35 5.88 -55.23
C PHE A 488 -26.53 6.92 -56.01
N GLY A 489 -27.08 7.48 -57.08
CA GLY A 489 -26.52 8.67 -57.73
C GLY A 489 -27.44 9.88 -57.53
N ALA A 490 -27.09 10.77 -56.61
CA ALA A 490 -27.35 12.23 -56.62
C ALA A 490 -27.45 12.84 -55.20
N ILE A 491 -26.32 13.10 -54.55
CA ILE A 491 -26.21 14.25 -53.62
C ILE A 491 -24.82 14.87 -53.79
N ALA A 492 -24.63 15.61 -54.89
CA ALA A 492 -23.57 16.60 -55.01
C ALA A 492 -24.18 17.97 -54.67
N LYS A 493 -23.75 18.59 -53.56
CA LYS A 493 -24.04 19.99 -53.24
C LYS A 493 -22.91 20.86 -53.80
N PRO A 494 -23.21 21.95 -54.53
CA PRO A 494 -22.21 22.94 -54.88
C PRO A 494 -21.95 23.87 -53.69
N ILE A 495 -20.69 24.03 -53.31
CA ILE A 495 -20.22 25.13 -52.47
C ILE A 495 -19.99 26.29 -53.44
N ALA A 496 -20.94 27.23 -53.47
CA ALA A 496 -20.77 28.51 -54.13
C ALA A 496 -19.91 29.43 -53.25
N ALA A 497 -18.94 30.06 -53.89
CA ALA A 497 -18.12 31.13 -53.38
C ALA A 497 -18.99 32.36 -53.02
N ALA A 498 -18.65 33.02 -51.92
CA ALA A 498 -19.04 34.40 -51.65
C ALA A 498 -17.75 35.23 -51.57
N ALA A 499 -17.77 36.32 -52.33
CA ALA A 499 -16.76 37.36 -52.44
C ALA A 499 -16.56 38.14 -51.14
#